data_AF-A0A1W9W4E7-F1
#
_entry.id   AF-A0A1W9W4E7-F1
#
_cell.length_a   1.000
_cell.length_b   1.000
_cell.length_c   1.000
_cell.angle_alpha   90.00
_cell.angle_beta   90.00
_cell.angle_gamma   90.00
#
_symmetry.space_group_name_H-M   'P 1'
#
loop_
_entity.id
_entity.type
_entity.pdbx_description
1 polymer ?
#
loop_
_entity_poly.entity_id
_entity_poly.type
_entity_poly.pdbx_seq_one_letter_code
_entity_poly.pdbx_strand_id
1 'polypeptide(L)'
;MGNYVLNGHGIKYVLLLMTGFLFHNGFIDTRIQFFTDGHKVLNEAVLKWFSWYKNVGIILDWHHLEKKCKEQLSMALKGRFIRNDILDKLMPLLWYGSTDMAVAYLEEIAQDSIKNMSAFDKLVAYLHRNKPYIPCYAVRKELGLCNSSAIGEKMNDLVVSKRQKHNGMSWSKSGSVGLATITALKKNKESDKWFEEKELDFKLAA
;
A
#
# COMPACT_ATOMS: atom_id res chain seq x y z
N MET A 1 -12.72 -9.17 13.33
CA MET A 1 -12.79 -9.05 11.86
C MET A 1 -11.86 -10.11 11.30
N GLY A 2 -12.38 -11.07 10.54
CA GLY A 2 -11.56 -12.17 10.02
C GLY A 2 -10.51 -11.65 9.02
N ASN A 3 -9.42 -12.40 8.85
CA ASN A 3 -8.40 -12.10 7.85
C ASN A 3 -8.07 -13.33 7.01
N TYR A 4 -7.52 -13.11 5.83
CA TYR A 4 -7.04 -14.17 4.96
C TYR A 4 -5.85 -13.64 4.16
N VAL A 5 -4.79 -14.43 4.07
CA VAL A 5 -3.55 -14.05 3.39
C VAL A 5 -3.48 -14.74 2.03
N LEU A 6 -3.41 -13.94 0.98
CA LEU A 6 -3.17 -14.39 -0.39
C LEU A 6 -1.73 -14.07 -0.82
N ASN A 7 -1.14 -14.99 -1.57
CA ASN A 7 0.17 -14.85 -2.19
C ASN A 7 0.12 -15.39 -3.62
N GLY A 8 0.97 -14.88 -4.50
CA GLY A 8 1.08 -15.34 -5.88
C GLY A 8 2.29 -14.76 -6.59
N HIS A 9 2.69 -15.41 -7.69
CA HIS A 9 3.80 -14.93 -8.51
C HIS A 9 3.36 -13.76 -9.40
N GLY A 10 3.35 -12.56 -8.81
CA GLY A 10 3.04 -11.30 -9.50
C GLY A 10 1.57 -10.88 -9.40
N ILE A 11 1.33 -9.63 -9.78
CA ILE A 11 0.06 -8.92 -9.55
C ILE A 11 -1.13 -9.66 -10.18
N LYS A 12 -1.00 -10.12 -11.43
CA LYS A 12 -2.08 -10.81 -12.15
C LYS A 12 -2.61 -12.04 -11.39
N TYR A 13 -1.72 -12.87 -10.86
CA TYR A 13 -2.11 -14.09 -10.15
C TYR A 13 -2.75 -13.76 -8.80
N VAL A 14 -2.22 -12.78 -8.08
CA VAL A 14 -2.81 -12.33 -6.80
C VAL A 14 -4.22 -11.77 -7.03
N LEU A 15 -4.42 -10.95 -8.06
CA LEU A 15 -5.74 -10.41 -8.41
C LEU A 15 -6.72 -11.52 -8.80
N LEU A 16 -6.27 -12.53 -9.56
CA LEU A 16 -7.09 -13.69 -9.89
C LEU A 16 -7.56 -14.46 -8.66
N LEU A 17 -6.63 -14.80 -7.75
CA LEU A 17 -6.97 -15.52 -6.53
C LEU A 17 -7.89 -14.69 -5.63
N MET A 18 -7.64 -13.39 -5.52
CA MET A 18 -8.50 -12.49 -4.75
C MET A 18 -9.89 -12.38 -5.36
N THR A 19 -10.03 -12.29 -6.69
CA THR A 19 -11.33 -12.34 -7.34
C THR A 19 -12.05 -13.65 -7.03
N GLY A 20 -11.36 -14.79 -7.16
CA GLY A 20 -11.93 -16.10 -6.77
C GLY A 20 -12.37 -16.13 -5.31
N PHE A 21 -11.57 -15.56 -4.40
CA PHE A 21 -11.89 -15.48 -2.97
C PHE A 21 -13.14 -14.65 -2.71
N LEU A 22 -13.28 -13.50 -3.39
CA LEU A 22 -14.46 -12.65 -3.28
C LEU A 22 -15.73 -13.37 -3.74
N PHE A 23 -15.68 -14.09 -4.87
CA PHE A 23 -16.82 -14.86 -5.37
C PHE A 23 -17.18 -16.02 -4.45
N HIS A 24 -16.19 -16.81 -4.03
CA HIS A 24 -16.37 -17.97 -3.15
C HIS A 24 -17.03 -17.60 -1.81
N ASN A 25 -16.68 -16.44 -1.27
CA ASN A 25 -17.22 -15.95 0.01
C ASN A 25 -18.44 -15.03 -0.14
N GLY A 26 -18.98 -14.84 -1.34
CA GLY A 26 -20.16 -13.99 -1.56
C GLY A 26 -19.93 -12.50 -1.32
N PHE A 27 -18.70 -12.00 -1.44
CA PHE A 27 -18.35 -10.60 -1.18
C PHE A 27 -18.61 -9.65 -2.37
N ILE A 28 -19.39 -10.07 -3.37
CA ILE A 28 -19.59 -9.29 -4.60
C ILE A 28 -20.37 -7.99 -4.41
N ASP A 29 -21.16 -7.86 -3.35
CA ASP A 29 -21.88 -6.61 -3.04
C ASP A 29 -21.11 -5.70 -2.07
N THR A 30 -19.89 -6.10 -1.67
CA THR A 30 -19.09 -5.36 -0.70
C THR A 30 -18.11 -4.41 -1.37
N ARG A 31 -17.84 -3.26 -0.74
CA ARG A 31 -16.80 -2.35 -1.21
C ARG A 31 -15.42 -3.02 -1.15
N ILE A 32 -14.71 -3.05 -2.27
CA ILE A 32 -13.32 -3.49 -2.33
C ILE A 32 -12.41 -2.26 -2.18
N GLN A 33 -11.68 -2.19 -1.06
CA GLN A 33 -10.78 -1.07 -0.78
C GLN A 33 -9.32 -1.54 -0.74
N PHE A 34 -8.52 -1.06 -1.68
CA PHE A 34 -7.07 -1.26 -1.71
C PHE A 34 -6.37 -0.14 -0.94
N PHE A 35 -5.31 -0.52 -0.23
CA PHE A 35 -4.34 0.39 0.37
C PHE A 35 -2.99 0.13 -0.30
N THR A 36 -2.43 1.14 -0.97
CA THR A 36 -1.18 1.01 -1.75
C THR A 36 -0.17 2.09 -1.37
N ASP A 37 1.08 1.91 -1.77
CA ASP A 37 2.18 2.87 -1.58
C ASP A 37 2.24 3.98 -2.65
N GLY A 38 1.25 4.01 -3.55
CA GLY A 38 1.21 4.95 -4.68
C GLY A 38 2.06 4.51 -5.89
N HIS A 39 2.39 3.21 -5.98
CA HIS A 39 3.05 2.63 -7.15
C HIS A 39 2.12 2.60 -8.38
N LYS A 40 2.50 3.34 -9.43
CA LYS A 40 1.68 3.56 -10.64
C LYS A 40 1.18 2.25 -11.27
N VAL A 41 2.09 1.32 -11.54
CA VAL A 41 1.77 0.05 -12.23
C VAL A 41 0.80 -0.81 -11.43
N LEU A 42 0.89 -0.77 -10.09
CA LEU A 42 -0.01 -1.54 -9.23
C LEU A 42 -1.41 -0.95 -9.27
N ASN A 43 -1.53 0.37 -9.13
CA ASN A 43 -2.81 1.05 -9.17
C ASN A 43 -3.50 0.87 -10.53
N GLU A 44 -2.77 1.02 -11.64
CA GLU A 44 -3.29 0.78 -12.99
C GLU A 44 -3.74 -0.67 -13.19
N ALA A 45 -2.97 -1.64 -12.69
CA ALA A 45 -3.33 -3.05 -12.79
C ALA A 45 -4.63 -3.37 -12.01
N VAL A 46 -4.77 -2.84 -10.79
CA VAL A 46 -5.98 -2.98 -9.97
C VAL A 46 -7.20 -2.38 -10.66
N LEU A 47 -7.10 -1.13 -11.12
CA LEU A 47 -8.21 -0.44 -11.78
C LEU A 47 -8.62 -1.13 -13.09
N LYS A 48 -7.64 -1.58 -13.89
CA LYS A 48 -7.91 -2.33 -15.11
C LYS A 48 -8.62 -3.66 -14.81
N TRP A 49 -8.14 -4.40 -13.82
CA TRP A 49 -8.69 -5.70 -13.44
C TRP A 49 -10.13 -5.61 -12.92
N PHE A 50 -10.44 -4.58 -12.13
CA PHE A 50 -11.76 -4.33 -11.56
C PHE A 50 -12.60 -3.32 -12.35
N SER A 51 -12.29 -3.09 -13.63
CA SER A 51 -13.05 -2.16 -14.47
C SER A 51 -14.54 -2.55 -14.64
N TRP A 52 -14.88 -3.83 -14.44
CA TRP A 52 -16.24 -4.35 -14.42
C TRP A 52 -16.97 -4.14 -13.09
N TYR A 53 -16.27 -3.73 -12.02
CA TYR A 53 -16.81 -3.62 -10.68
C TYR A 53 -16.77 -2.17 -10.17
N LYS A 54 -17.94 -1.56 -9.97
CA LYS A 54 -18.04 -0.13 -9.66
C LYS A 54 -17.64 0.21 -8.22
N ASN A 55 -17.80 -0.70 -7.26
CA ASN A 55 -17.57 -0.43 -5.84
C ASN A 55 -16.12 -0.77 -5.42
N VAL A 56 -15.15 -0.37 -6.24
CA VAL A 56 -13.71 -0.51 -5.97
C VAL A 56 -13.10 0.85 -5.66
N GLY A 57 -12.12 0.89 -4.75
CA GLY A 57 -11.37 2.10 -4.45
C GLY A 57 -9.91 1.81 -4.13
N ILE A 58 -9.05 2.79 -4.41
CA ILE A 58 -7.64 2.78 -4.02
C ILE A 58 -7.41 3.97 -3.08
N ILE A 59 -6.73 3.72 -1.98
CA ILE A 59 -6.25 4.75 -1.06
C ILE A 59 -4.75 4.61 -0.96
N LEU A 60 -4.06 5.73 -1.15
CA LEU A 60 -2.66 5.85 -0.79
C LEU A 60 -2.54 5.75 0.72
N ASP A 61 -1.80 4.76 1.20
CA ASP A 61 -1.51 4.56 2.61
C ASP A 61 -0.87 5.83 3.22
N TRP A 62 -1.40 6.25 4.37
CA TRP A 62 -0.95 7.46 5.05
C TRP A 62 0.53 7.41 5.45
N HIS A 63 0.98 6.27 5.99
CA HIS A 63 2.37 6.09 6.41
C HIS A 63 3.34 6.20 5.23
N HIS A 64 2.98 5.63 4.07
CA HIS A 64 3.77 5.68 2.84
C HIS A 64 3.80 7.10 2.27
N LEU A 65 2.68 7.82 2.28
CA LEU A 65 2.64 9.23 1.89
C LEU A 65 3.57 10.08 2.77
N GLU A 66 3.42 9.98 4.10
CA GLU A 66 4.24 10.69 5.08
C GLU A 66 5.73 10.36 4.90
N LYS A 67 6.06 9.07 4.81
CA LYS A 67 7.44 8.60 4.59
C LYS A 67 8.02 9.16 3.30
N LYS A 68 7.25 9.13 2.20
CA LYS A 68 7.70 9.65 0.90
C LYS A 68 8.00 11.15 0.96
N CYS A 69 7.15 11.93 1.62
CA CYS A 69 7.37 13.36 1.84
C CYS A 69 8.67 13.59 2.64
N LYS A 70 8.86 12.89 3.76
CA LYS A 70 10.06 13.02 4.60
C LYS A 70 11.35 12.69 3.83
N GLU A 71 11.35 11.58 3.09
CA GLU A 71 12.50 11.14 2.31
C GLU A 71 12.85 12.13 1.20
N GLN A 72 11.87 12.51 0.36
CA GLN A 72 12.12 13.42 -0.75
C GLN A 72 12.54 14.81 -0.26
N LEU A 73 11.88 15.38 0.76
CA LEU A 73 12.25 16.69 1.30
C LEU A 73 13.62 16.67 1.96
N SER A 74 14.03 15.57 2.60
CA SER A 74 15.38 15.43 3.15
C SER A 74 16.48 15.46 2.07
N MET A 75 16.16 14.90 0.89
CA MET A 75 17.03 14.96 -0.28
C MET A 75 16.99 16.34 -0.96
N ALA A 76 15.82 16.97 -1.01
CA ALA A 76 15.58 18.21 -1.74
C ALA A 76 16.09 19.47 -1.02
N LEU A 77 16.00 19.55 0.31
CA LEU A 77 16.17 20.80 1.06
C LEU A 77 17.51 20.94 1.79
N LYS A 78 17.93 22.19 1.99
CA LYS A 78 19.12 22.57 2.78
C LYS A 78 18.80 22.55 4.28
N GLY A 79 19.15 21.45 4.93
CA GLY A 79 19.11 21.36 6.39
C GLY A 79 17.79 20.88 6.97
N ARG A 80 17.87 20.28 8.16
CA ARG A 80 16.74 19.59 8.81
C ARG A 80 15.67 20.54 9.35
N PHE A 81 16.04 21.76 9.74
CA PHE A 81 15.12 22.72 10.34
C PHE A 81 14.13 23.25 9.30
N ILE A 82 14.63 23.67 8.13
CA ILE A 82 13.80 24.07 6.97
C ILE A 82 12.87 22.93 6.57
N ARG A 83 13.41 21.71 6.44
CA ARG A 83 12.61 20.52 6.13
C ARG A 83 11.48 20.28 7.13
N ASN A 84 11.75 20.43 8.43
CA ASN A 84 10.75 20.17 9.46
C ASN A 84 9.65 21.25 9.44
N ASP A 85 9.97 22.55 9.30
CA ASP A 85 8.94 23.60 9.16
C ASP A 85 8.01 23.36 7.98
N ILE A 86 8.59 22.92 6.85
CA ILE A 86 7.82 22.55 5.66
C ILE A 86 6.92 21.34 5.92
N LEU A 87 7.43 20.30 6.59
CA LEU A 87 6.64 19.12 6.94
C LEU A 87 5.48 19.47 7.89
N ASP A 88 5.71 20.36 8.86
CA ASP A 88 4.69 20.75 9.86
C ASP A 88 3.48 21.42 9.21
N LYS A 89 3.68 22.14 8.09
CA LYS A 89 2.60 22.74 7.29
C LYS A 89 2.05 21.80 6.23
N LEU A 90 2.89 20.98 5.61
CA LEU A 90 2.51 20.05 4.56
C LEU A 90 1.62 18.90 5.07
N MET A 91 1.94 18.33 6.23
CA MET A 91 1.25 17.15 6.75
C MET A 91 -0.23 17.40 7.03
N PRO A 92 -0.64 18.51 7.69
CA PRO A 92 -2.06 18.84 7.84
C PRO A 92 -2.81 18.94 6.50
N LEU A 93 -2.24 19.61 5.50
CA LEU A 93 -2.87 19.74 4.18
C LEU A 93 -3.15 18.36 3.55
N LEU A 94 -2.15 17.47 3.59
CA LEU A 94 -2.30 16.11 3.09
C LEU A 94 -3.26 15.26 3.93
N TRP A 95 -3.25 15.43 5.25
CA TRP A 95 -4.16 14.74 6.18
C TRP A 95 -5.64 15.05 5.89
N TYR A 96 -5.93 16.29 5.50
CA TYR A 96 -7.26 16.71 5.07
C TYR A 96 -7.56 16.43 3.58
N GLY A 97 -6.67 15.74 2.86
CA GLY A 97 -6.85 15.44 1.44
C GLY A 97 -6.70 16.65 0.51
N SER A 98 -6.16 17.77 1.01
CA SER A 98 -6.01 19.02 0.26
C SER A 98 -4.75 19.01 -0.61
N THR A 99 -4.66 18.06 -1.54
CA THR A 99 -3.44 17.84 -2.34
C THR A 99 -3.04 19.05 -3.19
N ASP A 100 -3.99 19.80 -3.75
CA ASP A 100 -3.67 20.98 -4.55
C ASP A 100 -3.03 22.07 -3.71
N MET A 101 -3.58 22.34 -2.52
CA MET A 101 -2.98 23.30 -1.57
C MET A 101 -1.61 22.83 -1.09
N ALA A 102 -1.44 21.52 -0.86
CA ALA A 102 -0.15 20.94 -0.50
C ALA A 102 0.91 21.12 -1.60
N VAL A 103 0.53 20.97 -2.86
CA VAL A 103 1.43 21.21 -4.00
C VAL A 103 1.75 22.70 -4.15
N ALA A 104 0.76 23.58 -4.11
CA ALA A 104 0.97 25.03 -4.19
C ALA A 104 1.92 25.51 -3.08
N TYR A 105 1.71 25.04 -1.85
CA TYR A 105 2.60 25.32 -0.72
C TYR A 105 4.05 24.86 -0.96
N LEU A 106 4.26 23.71 -1.61
CA LEU A 106 5.60 23.27 -1.97
C LEU A 106 6.22 24.21 -3.01
N GLU A 107 5.47 24.57 -4.06
CA GLU A 107 5.95 25.41 -5.16
C GLU A 107 6.32 26.84 -4.72
N GLU A 108 5.79 27.31 -3.59
CA GLU A 108 6.15 28.59 -2.96
C GLU A 108 7.50 28.57 -2.20
N ILE A 109 8.13 27.40 -2.03
CA ILE A 109 9.40 27.29 -1.31
C ILE A 109 10.50 28.05 -2.07
N ALA A 110 11.18 28.95 -1.34
CA ALA A 110 12.30 29.71 -1.89
C ALA A 110 13.37 28.80 -2.50
N GLN A 111 13.74 29.07 -3.76
CA GLN A 111 14.71 28.25 -4.51
C GLN A 111 16.05 28.10 -3.78
N ASP A 112 16.48 29.13 -3.05
CA ASP A 112 17.70 29.08 -2.25
C ASP A 112 17.68 28.01 -1.15
N SER A 113 16.50 27.58 -0.70
CA SER A 113 16.33 26.49 0.27
C SER A 113 16.45 25.11 -0.35
N ILE A 114 16.40 25.00 -1.68
CA ILE A 114 16.42 23.74 -2.43
C ILE A 114 17.87 23.45 -2.86
N LYS A 115 18.43 22.32 -2.41
CA LYS A 115 19.74 21.80 -2.84
C LYS A 115 19.64 20.80 -3.98
N ASN A 116 18.48 20.19 -4.19
CA ASN A 116 18.27 19.19 -5.23
C ASN A 116 16.86 19.33 -5.82
N MET A 117 16.78 20.04 -6.95
CA MET A 117 15.52 20.29 -7.65
C MET A 117 14.91 18.98 -8.18
N SER A 118 15.72 18.02 -8.67
CA SER A 118 15.19 16.75 -9.16
C SER A 118 14.46 15.94 -8.08
N ALA A 119 14.95 15.95 -6.83
CA ALA A 119 14.26 15.31 -5.71
C ALA A 119 12.96 16.05 -5.35
N PHE A 120 12.97 17.38 -5.45
CA PHE A 120 11.81 18.22 -5.23
C PHE A 120 10.70 17.94 -6.27
N ASP A 121 11.04 18.00 -7.57
CA ASP A 121 10.12 17.73 -8.68
C ASP A 121 9.51 16.33 -8.60
N LYS A 122 10.29 15.34 -8.15
CA LYS A 122 9.80 13.97 -7.91
C LYS A 122 8.72 13.92 -6.85
N LEU A 123 8.78 14.75 -5.81
CA LEU A 123 7.74 14.82 -4.78
C LEU A 123 6.47 15.47 -5.34
N VAL A 124 6.60 16.61 -6.02
CA VAL A 124 5.46 17.31 -6.64
C VAL A 124 4.75 16.40 -7.65
N ALA A 125 5.51 15.75 -8.55
CA ALA A 125 4.97 14.78 -9.50
C ALA A 125 4.36 13.54 -8.82
N TYR A 126 4.88 13.11 -7.67
CA TYR A 126 4.31 12.03 -6.88
C TYR A 126 2.94 12.41 -6.30
N LEU A 127 2.80 13.62 -5.75
CA LEU A 127 1.55 14.13 -5.20
C LEU A 127 0.49 14.31 -6.30
N HIS A 128 0.83 14.94 -7.43
CA HIS A 128 -0.09 15.08 -8.55
C HIS A 128 -0.62 13.73 -9.05
N ARG A 129 0.29 12.77 -9.27
CA ARG A 129 -0.09 11.44 -9.76
C ARG A 129 -1.01 10.71 -8.78
N ASN A 130 -0.80 10.89 -7.48
CA ASN A 130 -1.56 10.19 -6.44
C ASN A 130 -2.74 10.99 -5.89
N LYS A 131 -2.99 12.22 -6.38
CA LYS A 131 -4.13 13.05 -5.99
C LYS A 131 -5.47 12.29 -5.95
N PRO A 132 -5.83 11.46 -6.95
CA PRO A 132 -7.08 10.69 -6.90
C PRO A 132 -7.15 9.65 -5.78
N TYR A 133 -6.02 9.28 -5.19
CA TYR A 133 -5.89 8.25 -4.16
C TYR A 133 -5.61 8.83 -2.77
N ILE A 134 -5.53 10.16 -2.63
CA ILE A 134 -5.32 10.86 -1.36
C ILE A 134 -6.70 11.32 -0.83
N PRO A 135 -7.36 10.57 0.08
CA PRO A 135 -8.63 10.99 0.65
C PRO A 135 -8.43 12.03 1.75
N CYS A 136 -9.55 12.55 2.29
CA CYS A 136 -9.53 13.18 3.61
C CYS A 136 -9.34 12.10 4.69
N TYR A 137 -8.09 11.86 5.09
CA TYR A 137 -7.74 10.88 6.13
C TYR A 137 -8.35 11.23 7.48
N ALA A 138 -8.50 12.52 7.79
CA ALA A 138 -9.15 13.00 9.01
C ALA A 138 -10.58 12.44 9.17
N VAL A 139 -11.43 12.61 8.15
CA VAL A 139 -12.81 12.11 8.15
C VAL A 139 -12.84 10.59 8.24
N ARG A 140 -11.94 9.90 7.54
CA ARG A 140 -11.83 8.44 7.62
C ARG A 140 -11.50 7.96 9.02
N LYS A 141 -10.55 8.62 9.70
CA LYS A 141 -10.17 8.30 11.08
C LYS A 141 -11.34 8.50 12.03
N GLU A 142 -12.06 9.62 11.89
CA GLU A 142 -13.25 9.92 12.70
C GLU A 142 -14.34 8.85 12.54
N LEU A 143 -14.53 8.35 11.32
CA LEU A 143 -15.47 7.27 11.00
C LEU A 143 -14.95 5.86 11.37
N GLY A 144 -13.77 5.73 12.02
CA GLY A 144 -13.17 4.44 12.35
C GLY A 144 -12.69 3.63 11.13
N LEU A 145 -12.54 4.26 9.97
CA LEU A 145 -12.06 3.61 8.75
C LEU A 145 -10.53 3.53 8.73
N CYS A 146 -10.01 2.46 8.14
CA CYS A 146 -8.58 2.26 8.01
C CYS A 146 -7.93 3.31 7.08
N ASN A 147 -6.76 3.82 7.46
CA ASN A 147 -5.93 4.72 6.66
C ASN A 147 -4.55 4.11 6.33
N SER A 148 -4.33 2.84 6.71
CA SER A 148 -3.02 2.20 6.51
C SER A 148 -3.08 0.73 6.07
N SER A 149 -2.12 0.32 5.26
CA SER A 149 -1.78 -1.06 4.90
C SER A 149 -1.00 -1.79 6.00
N ALA A 150 -0.93 -1.30 7.24
CA ALA A 150 -0.13 -1.88 8.33
C ALA A 150 -0.35 -3.40 8.54
N ILE A 151 -1.59 -3.87 8.38
CA ILE A 151 -1.91 -5.31 8.43
C ILE A 151 -1.24 -6.04 7.26
N GLY A 152 -1.34 -5.50 6.05
CA GLY A 152 -0.68 -6.02 4.85
C GLY A 152 0.84 -6.04 4.98
N GLU A 153 1.45 -4.95 5.47
CA GLU A 153 2.88 -4.89 5.75
C GLU A 153 3.31 -5.94 6.78
N LYS A 154 2.53 -6.08 7.86
CA LYS A 154 2.79 -7.11 8.87
C LYS A 154 2.72 -8.52 8.28
N MET A 155 1.75 -8.79 7.40
CA MET A 155 1.64 -10.09 6.74
C MET A 155 2.79 -10.32 5.76
N ASN A 156 3.19 -9.30 4.98
CA ASN A 156 4.37 -9.37 4.13
C ASN A 156 5.64 -9.67 4.95
N ASP A 157 5.79 -9.06 6.13
CA ASP A 157 6.90 -9.36 7.03
C ASP A 157 6.89 -10.81 7.53
N LEU A 158 5.73 -11.30 7.95
CA LEU A 158 5.59 -12.66 8.48
C LEU A 158 5.73 -13.74 7.40
N VAL A 159 5.29 -13.47 6.17
CA VAL A 159 5.22 -14.44 5.08
C VAL A 159 6.48 -14.40 4.20
N VAL A 160 7.09 -13.23 4.03
CA VAL A 160 8.18 -13.00 3.08
C VAL A 160 9.41 -12.39 3.77
N SER A 161 9.29 -11.15 4.29
CA SER A 161 10.47 -10.34 4.60
C SER A 161 11.32 -10.90 5.74
N LYS A 162 10.73 -11.41 6.83
CA LYS A 162 11.49 -11.93 8.00
C LYS A 162 12.50 -13.00 7.60
N ARG A 163 12.19 -13.77 6.55
CA ARG A 163 13.05 -14.83 6.04
C ARG A 163 13.98 -14.38 4.92
N GLN A 164 13.52 -13.47 4.05
CA GLN A 164 14.25 -13.14 2.83
C GLN A 164 15.12 -11.89 2.94
N LYS A 165 14.70 -10.87 3.69
CA LYS A 165 15.46 -9.63 3.85
C LYS A 165 16.51 -9.79 4.94
N HIS A 166 17.67 -9.16 4.73
CA HIS A 166 18.76 -9.04 5.72
C HIS A 166 19.37 -10.36 6.23
N ASN A 167 19.15 -11.48 5.55
CA ASN A 167 19.67 -12.80 5.97
C ASN A 167 20.78 -13.35 5.05
N GLY A 168 21.36 -12.54 4.16
CA GLY A 168 22.51 -12.93 3.31
C GLY A 168 22.24 -14.07 2.31
N MET A 169 20.97 -14.44 2.08
CA MET A 169 20.58 -15.56 1.20
C MET A 169 20.04 -15.07 -0.14
N SER A 170 20.37 -15.80 -1.22
CA SER A 170 19.75 -15.66 -2.54
C SER A 170 18.59 -16.65 -2.68
N TRP A 171 17.43 -16.16 -3.14
CA TRP A 171 16.22 -16.96 -3.30
C TRP A 171 15.85 -17.08 -4.78
N SER A 172 15.59 -18.30 -5.26
CA SER A 172 14.93 -18.47 -6.55
C SER A 172 13.50 -17.93 -6.49
N LYS A 173 12.96 -17.42 -7.60
CA LYS A 173 11.59 -16.90 -7.65
C LYS A 173 10.56 -17.96 -7.22
N SER A 174 10.69 -19.19 -7.74
CA SER A 174 9.82 -20.32 -7.41
C SER A 174 9.94 -20.71 -5.93
N GLY A 175 11.15 -20.76 -5.38
CA GLY A 175 11.38 -21.07 -3.97
C GLY A 175 10.79 -20.01 -3.04
N SER A 176 11.00 -18.72 -3.36
CA SER A 176 10.43 -17.60 -2.62
C SER A 176 8.89 -17.67 -2.59
N VAL A 177 8.25 -17.83 -3.75
CA VAL A 177 6.79 -17.91 -3.85
C VAL A 177 6.24 -19.16 -3.17
N GLY A 178 6.84 -20.33 -3.39
CA GLY A 178 6.35 -21.59 -2.80
C GLY A 178 6.38 -21.55 -1.26
N LEU A 179 7.45 -21.01 -0.68
CA LEU A 179 7.55 -20.86 0.77
C LEU A 179 6.59 -19.81 1.33
N ALA A 180 6.39 -18.70 0.62
CA ALA A 180 5.38 -17.72 0.98
C ALA A 180 3.98 -18.34 0.97
N THR A 181 3.66 -19.19 -0.02
CA THR A 181 2.38 -19.92 -0.09
C THR A 181 2.18 -20.87 1.09
N ILE A 182 3.19 -21.69 1.43
CA ILE A 182 3.10 -22.60 2.59
C ILE A 182 2.94 -21.82 3.90
N THR A 183 3.61 -20.67 4.01
CA THR A 183 3.52 -19.82 5.21
C THR A 183 2.15 -19.14 5.31
N ALA A 184 1.59 -18.66 4.19
CA ALA A 184 0.24 -18.12 4.13
C ALA A 184 -0.80 -19.18 4.50
N LEU A 185 -0.67 -20.42 4.00
CA LEU A 185 -1.53 -21.54 4.33
C LEU A 185 -1.58 -21.82 5.84
N LYS A 186 -0.40 -21.85 6.50
CA LYS A 186 -0.32 -21.98 7.96
C LYS A 186 -0.97 -20.79 8.69
N LYS A 187 -0.83 -19.57 8.15
CA LYS A 187 -1.45 -18.37 8.73
C LYS A 187 -2.97 -18.37 8.60
N ASN A 188 -3.49 -18.90 7.51
CA ASN A 188 -4.92 -19.07 7.28
C ASN A 188 -5.51 -20.24 8.09
N LYS A 189 -4.68 -21.00 8.83
CA LYS A 189 -5.08 -22.22 9.58
C LYS A 189 -5.64 -23.32 8.68
N GLU A 190 -5.13 -23.44 7.46
CA GLU A 190 -5.61 -24.41 6.46
C GLU A 190 -4.58 -25.49 6.13
N SER A 191 -3.43 -25.53 6.82
CA SER A 191 -2.36 -26.47 6.51
C SER A 191 -2.79 -27.92 6.64
N ASP A 192 -3.51 -28.24 7.71
CA ASP A 192 -3.78 -29.62 8.09
C ASP A 192 -4.75 -30.24 7.07
N LYS A 193 -5.87 -29.55 6.82
CA LYS A 193 -6.84 -29.92 5.78
C LYS A 193 -6.20 -30.02 4.39
N TRP A 194 -5.34 -29.07 4.01
CA TRP A 194 -4.65 -29.15 2.72
C TRP A 194 -3.72 -30.38 2.63
N PHE A 195 -2.99 -30.70 3.70
CA PHE A 195 -2.08 -31.85 3.67
C PHE A 195 -2.84 -33.19 3.61
N GLU A 196 -3.97 -33.30 4.32
CA GLU A 196 -4.78 -34.51 4.39
C GLU A 196 -5.70 -34.69 3.18
N GLU A 197 -6.45 -33.64 2.84
CA GLU A 197 -7.58 -33.73 1.89
C GLU A 197 -7.29 -33.07 0.55
N LYS A 198 -6.22 -32.28 0.43
CA LYS A 198 -5.91 -31.45 -0.76
C LYS A 198 -7.00 -30.40 -1.05
N GLU A 199 -7.70 -29.97 -0.01
CA GLU A 199 -8.73 -28.94 -0.08
C GLU A 199 -8.39 -27.72 0.78
N LEU A 200 -8.96 -26.57 0.40
CA LEU A 200 -8.89 -25.32 1.16
C LEU A 200 -10.32 -24.88 1.48
N ASP A 201 -10.54 -24.38 2.69
CA ASP A 201 -11.82 -23.76 3.02
C ASP A 201 -12.01 -22.43 2.28
N PHE A 202 -10.89 -21.75 2.02
CA PHE A 202 -10.77 -20.53 1.24
C PHE A 202 -11.69 -19.41 1.75
N LYS A 203 -11.83 -19.32 3.07
CA LYS A 203 -12.72 -18.39 3.78
C LYS A 203 -11.97 -17.56 4.81
N LEU A 204 -12.54 -16.44 5.24
CA LEU A 204 -11.93 -15.61 6.30
C LEU A 204 -11.68 -16.46 7.56
N ALA A 205 -10.45 -16.42 8.08
CA ALA A 205 -10.13 -17.07 9.34
C ALA A 205 -10.84 -16.35 10.49
N ALA A 206 -11.52 -17.12 11.35
CA ALA A 206 -12.07 -16.63 12.61
C ALA A 206 -10.97 -16.35 13.64
#